data_AF-A0A965I6H7-F1
#
_entry.id   AF-A0A965I6H7-F1
#
_cell.length_a   1.000
_cell.length_b   1.000
_cell.length_c   1.000
_cell.angle_alpha   90.00
_cell.angle_beta   90.00
_cell.angle_gamma   90.00
#
_symmetry.space_group_name_H-M   'P 1'
#
loop_
_entity.id
_entity.type
_entity.pdbx_description
1 polymer ?
#
loop_
_entity_poly.entity_id
_entity_poly.type
_entity_poly.pdbx_seq_one_letter_code
_entity_poly.pdbx_strand_id
1 'polypeptide(L)' 'EDLDRVVPAHIQAQVAQALSCSATGSLVSVKKQLEALIERYQPDEIILSGMIHNHSARVRSFEIAAEALSDLCDHKAAA' A
#
# COMPACT_ATOMS: atom_id res chain seq x y z
N GLU A 1 -4.44 23.05 -0.99
CA GLU A 1 -3.38 23.76 -0.24
C GLU A 1 -2.13 22.89 -0.31
N ASP A 2 -0.96 23.48 -0.52
CA ASP A 2 0.30 22.75 -0.67
C ASP A 2 0.86 22.41 0.71
N LEU A 3 0.69 21.15 1.14
CA LEU A 3 1.08 20.67 2.47
C LEU A 3 2.58 20.90 2.72
N ASP A 4 3.39 20.87 1.66
CA ASP A 4 4.84 21.00 1.75
C ASP A 4 5.28 22.40 2.19
N ARG A 5 4.41 23.40 2.05
CA ARG A 5 4.66 24.79 2.46
C ARG A 5 4.36 25.07 3.93
N VAL A 6 3.57 24.21 4.57
CA VAL A 6 3.07 24.43 5.94
C VAL A 6 3.60 23.40 6.94
N VAL A 7 4.06 22.23 6.47
CA VAL A 7 4.64 21.19 7.32
C VAL A 7 6.16 21.29 7.32
N PRO A 8 6.83 21.44 8.48
CA PRO A 8 8.29 21.43 8.56
C PRO A 8 8.90 20.15 7.98
N ALA A 9 10.03 20.27 7.27
CA ALA A 9 10.67 19.16 6.56
C ALA A 9 10.95 17.93 7.45
N HIS A 10 11.33 18.14 8.71
CA HIS A 10 11.59 17.04 9.66
C HIS A 10 10.33 16.24 10.01
N ILE A 11 9.14 16.85 9.97
CA ILE A 11 7.86 16.16 10.18
C ILE A 11 7.49 15.37 8.93
N GLN A 12 7.69 15.95 7.74
CA GLN A 12 7.46 15.24 6.48
C GLN A 12 8.31 13.97 6.37
N ALA A 13 9.60 14.06 6.74
CA ALA A 13 10.50 12.92 6.76
C ALA A 13 10.03 11.81 7.72
N GLN A 14 9.52 12.19 8.91
CA GLN A 14 8.96 11.23 9.86
C GLN A 14 7.70 10.55 9.31
N VAL A 15 6.80 11.30 8.66
CA VAL A 15 5.60 10.73 8.03
C VAL A 15 5.97 9.78 6.89
N ALA A 16 6.90 10.19 6.03
CA ALA A 16 7.37 9.35 4.93
C ALA A 16 8.02 8.05 5.44
N GLN A 17 8.79 8.14 6.54
CA GLN A 17 9.36 6.95 7.17
C GLN A 17 8.27 6.06 7.79
N ALA A 18 7.32 6.64 8.52
CA ALA A 18 6.22 5.88 9.12
C ALA A 18 5.36 5.16 8.05
N LEU A 19 5.22 5.76 6.86
CA LEU A 19 4.48 5.21 5.73
C LEU A 19 5.35 4.40 4.76
N SER A 20 6.62 4.13 5.07
CA SER A 20 7.55 3.50 4.14
C SER A 20 7.16 2.09 3.70
N CYS A 21 6.32 1.40 4.48
CA CYS A 21 5.70 0.12 4.16
C CYS A 21 4.18 0.26 4.13
N SER A 22 3.66 1.01 3.17
CA SER A 22 2.22 1.18 2.96
C SER A 22 1.87 1.12 1.49
N ALA A 23 0.64 0.69 1.20
CA ALA A 23 0.05 0.74 -0.12
C ALA A 23 -1.32 1.40 -0.02
N THR A 24 -1.56 2.50 -0.74
CA THR A 24 -2.81 3.28 -0.62
C THR A 24 -3.14 3.99 -1.94
N GLY A 25 -4.43 4.00 -2.29
CA GLY A 25 -4.94 4.69 -3.48
C GLY A 25 -5.87 3.82 -4.30
N SER A 26 -5.80 3.98 -5.62
CA SER A 26 -6.53 3.13 -6.58
C SER A 26 -5.92 1.73 -6.66
N LEU A 27 -6.63 0.79 -7.28
CA LEU A 27 -6.13 -0.56 -7.55
C LEU A 27 -4.76 -0.53 -8.25
N VAL A 28 -4.58 0.32 -9.27
CA VAL A 28 -3.32 0.45 -10.01
C VAL A 28 -2.19 0.93 -9.10
N SER A 29 -2.45 1.94 -8.26
CA SER A 29 -1.45 2.46 -7.32
C SER A 29 -1.09 1.42 -6.26
N VAL A 30 -2.08 0.72 -5.71
CA VAL A 30 -1.88 -0.33 -4.69
C VAL A 30 -1.08 -1.49 -5.26
N LYS A 31 -1.42 -2.00 -6.46
CA LYS A 31 -0.67 -3.08 -7.13
C LYS A 31 0.79 -2.72 -7.30
N LYS A 32 1.07 -1.54 -7.87
CA LYS A 32 2.44 -1.06 -8.08
C LYS A 32 3.23 -0.92 -6.77
N GLN A 33 2.59 -0.41 -5.71
CA GLN A 33 3.25 -0.23 -4.41
C GLN A 33 3.52 -1.58 -3.73
N LEU A 34 2.56 -2.51 -3.77
CA LEU A 34 2.73 -3.86 -3.24
C LEU A 34 3.83 -4.63 -3.99
N GLU A 35 3.85 -4.55 -5.33
CA GLU A 35 4.91 -5.14 -6.15
C GLU A 35 6.29 -4.64 -5.73
N ALA A 36 6.47 -3.33 -5.56
CA ALA A 36 7.72 -2.74 -5.11
C ALA A 36 8.12 -3.20 -3.69
N LEU A 37 7.16 -3.37 -2.78
CA LEU A 37 7.40 -3.89 -1.43
C LEU A 37 7.82 -5.36 -1.46
N ILE A 38 7.14 -6.18 -2.28
CA ILE A 38 7.47 -7.59 -2.48
C ILE A 38 8.87 -7.72 -3.08
N GLU A 39 9.17 -6.97 -4.13
CA GLU A 39 10.48 -6.99 -4.78
C GLU A 39 11.60 -6.64 -3.79
N ARG A 40 11.39 -5.61 -2.96
CA ARG A 40 12.39 -5.12 -2.02
C ARG A 40 12.63 -6.06 -0.84
N TYR A 41 11.56 -6.61 -0.26
CA TYR A 41 11.65 -7.34 1.01
C TYR A 41 11.53 -8.86 0.85
N GLN A 42 11.13 -9.34 -0.33
CA GLN A 42 10.94 -10.76 -0.68
C GLN A 42 10.21 -11.56 0.41
N PRO A 43 9.03 -11.11 0.88
CA PRO A 43 8.32 -11.79 1.95
C PRO A 43 7.66 -13.08 1.44
N ASP A 44 7.60 -14.10 2.31
CA ASP A 44 6.80 -15.30 2.10
C ASP A 44 5.32 -15.12 2.45
N GLU A 45 5.00 -14.13 3.31
CA GLU A 45 3.64 -13.79 3.74
C GLU A 45 3.48 -12.27 3.91
N ILE A 46 2.30 -11.74 3.58
CA ILE A 46 1.93 -10.34 3.80
C ILE A 46 0.68 -10.27 4.68
N ILE A 47 0.79 -9.58 5.82
CA ILE A 47 -0.34 -9.26 6.69
C ILE A 47 -0.80 -7.83 6.40
N LEU A 48 -2.01 -7.68 5.86
CA LEU A 48 -2.58 -6.37 5.54
C LEU A 48 -3.33 -5.76 6.73
N SER A 49 -2.94 -4.54 7.12
CA SER A 49 -3.67 -3.73 8.10
C SER A 49 -4.32 -2.52 7.44
N GLY A 50 -5.60 -2.27 7.72
CA GLY A 50 -6.36 -1.15 7.16
C GLY A 50 -7.19 -0.42 8.21
N MET A 51 -6.73 0.75 8.65
CA MET A 51 -7.39 1.55 9.68
C MET A 51 -8.48 2.44 9.06
N ILE A 52 -9.59 1.82 8.67
CA ILE A 52 -10.74 2.48 8.02
C ILE A 52 -11.98 2.37 8.90
N HIS A 53 -12.57 3.51 9.27
CA HIS A 53 -13.73 3.56 10.18
C HIS A 53 -15.01 3.01 9.56
N ASN A 54 -15.33 3.43 8.33
CA ASN A 54 -16.51 2.94 7.63
C ASN A 54 -16.30 1.47 7.24
N HIS A 55 -17.15 0.58 7.76
CA HIS A 55 -17.00 -0.85 7.57
C HIS A 55 -17.07 -1.28 6.10
N SER A 56 -18.07 -0.80 5.36
CA SER A 56 -18.23 -1.13 3.93
C SER A 56 -17.03 -0.65 3.10
N ALA A 57 -16.51 0.54 3.39
CA ALA A 57 -15.29 1.05 2.76
C ALA A 57 -14.06 0.21 3.14
N ARG A 58 -13.98 -0.25 4.39
CA ARG A 58 -12.90 -1.13 4.84
C ARG A 58 -12.91 -2.46 4.08
N VAL A 59 -14.08 -3.09 3.96
CA VAL A 59 -14.25 -4.33 3.17
C VAL A 59 -13.81 -4.08 1.73
N ARG A 60 -14.31 -3.00 1.09
CA ARG A 60 -13.92 -2.65 -0.28
C ARG A 60 -12.41 -2.42 -0.44
N SER A 61 -11.75 -1.83 0.55
CA SER A 61 -10.29 -1.63 0.55
C SER A 61 -9.54 -2.97 0.56
N PHE A 62 -10.01 -3.95 1.34
CA PHE A 62 -9.40 -5.28 1.37
C PHE A 62 -9.67 -6.06 0.09
N GLU A 63 -10.84 -5.91 -0.54
CA GLU A 63 -11.10 -6.48 -1.87
C GLU A 63 -10.11 -5.97 -2.92
N ILE A 64 -9.84 -4.65 -2.95
CA ILE A 64 -8.87 -4.05 -3.87
C ILE A 64 -7.47 -4.62 -3.63
N ALA A 65 -7.06 -4.75 -2.36
CA ALA A 65 -5.76 -5.31 -2.02
C ALA A 65 -5.65 -6.80 -2.40
N ALA A 66 -6.72 -7.57 -2.20
CA ALA A 66 -6.79 -8.97 -2.60
C ALA A 66 -6.73 -9.14 -4.12
N GLU A 67 -7.46 -8.31 -4.88
CA GLU A 67 -7.42 -8.28 -6.35
C GLU A 67 -5.99 -8.00 -6.85
N ALA A 68 -5.32 -6.99 -6.30
CA ALA A 68 -3.93 -6.67 -6.65
C ALA A 68 -2.95 -7.82 -6.34
N LEU A 69 -3.09 -8.48 -5.19
CA LEU A 69 -2.21 -9.58 -4.78
C LEU A 69 -2.45 -10.85 -5.62
N SER A 70 -3.70 -11.20 -5.91
CA SER A 70 -4.03 -12.33 -6.78
C SER A 70 -3.38 -12.16 -8.15
N ASP A 71 -3.53 -10.98 -8.75
CA ASP A 71 -2.86 -10.63 -10.00
C ASP A 71 -1.34 -10.85 -9.94
N LEU A 72 -0.68 -10.38 -8.87
CA LEU A 72 0.77 -10.49 -8.73
C LEU A 72 1.24 -11.95 -8.53
N CYS A 73 0.47 -12.75 -7.78
CA CYS A 73 0.73 -14.17 -7.61
C CYS A 73 0.60 -14.94 -8.93
N ASP A 74 -0.42 -14.65 -9.73
CA ASP A 74 -0.63 -15.27 -11.04
C ASP A 74 0.53 -14.96 -11.99
N HIS A 75 1.07 -13.72 -11.96
CA HIS A 75 2.24 -13.34 -12.75
C HIS A 75 3.51 -14.07 -12.31
N LYS A 76 3.69 -14.28 -10.99
CA LYS A 76 4.82 -15.06 -10.46
C LYS A 76 4.74 -16.54 -10.83
N ALA A 77 3.53 -17.10 -10.94
CA ALA A 77 3.33 -18.50 -11.35
C ALA A 77 3.54 -18.71 -12.85
N ALA A 78 3.37 -17.68 -13.68
CA ALA A 78 3.56 -17.74 -15.13
C ALA A 78 5.01 -17.49 -15.59
N ALA A 79 5.89 -17.01 -14.70
CA ALA A 79 7.31 -16.73 -14.94
C ALA A 79 8.19 -17.91 -14.51
#